data_AF-A0A413SVI2-F1
#
_entry.id   AF-A0A413SVI2-F1
#
_cell.length_a   1.000
_cell.length_b   1.000
_cell.length_c   1.000
_cell.angle_alpha   90.00
_cell.angle_beta   90.00
_cell.angle_gamma   90.00
#
_symmetry.space_group_name_H-M   'P 1'
#
loop_
_entity.id
_entity.type
_entity.pdbx_description
1 polymer ?
#
loop_
_entity_poly.entity_id
_entity_poly.type
_entity_poly.pdbx_seq_one_letter_code
_entity_poly.pdbx_strand_id
1 'polypeptide(L)'
;MKTKKLFSLLLLSIFYSCQESDNAIYTPLPEAKVLTDCELIFRFDTEYPLQVQEKDSLLFLTSRKSDKCITVINKNTKSVSQKFANRGMGPNDAIDPEFIVNNSLLSR
;
A
#
# COMPACT_ATOMS: atom_id res chain seq x y z
N MET A 1 4.02 39.30 -55.85
CA MET A 1 4.02 39.98 -54.53
C MET A 1 2.81 39.65 -53.62
N LYS A 2 2.01 38.59 -53.90
CA LYS A 2 0.82 38.22 -53.10
C LYS A 2 1.02 36.99 -52.21
N THR A 3 1.89 36.05 -52.59
CA THR A 3 2.16 34.80 -51.85
C THR A 3 2.97 35.01 -50.56
N LYS A 4 3.90 35.97 -50.51
CA LYS A 4 4.68 36.29 -49.31
C LYS A 4 3.83 36.83 -48.14
N LYS A 5 2.77 37.59 -48.45
CA LYS A 5 1.83 38.13 -47.44
C LYS A 5 0.95 37.03 -46.85
N LEU A 6 0.57 36.04 -47.66
CA LEU A 6 -0.24 34.90 -47.24
C LEU A 6 0.55 33.96 -46.32
N PHE A 7 1.82 33.73 -46.62
CA PHE A 7 2.72 32.93 -45.78
C PHE A 7 2.98 33.61 -44.42
N SER A 8 3.13 34.94 -44.41
CA SER A 8 3.27 35.74 -43.18
C SER A 8 2.01 35.69 -42.32
N LEU A 9 0.82 35.68 -42.92
CA LEU A 9 -0.44 35.60 -42.18
C LEU A 9 -0.64 34.21 -41.54
N LEU A 10 -0.24 33.14 -42.25
CA LEU A 10 -0.29 31.77 -41.74
C LEU A 10 0.65 31.60 -40.53
N LEU A 11 1.86 32.15 -40.61
CA LEU A 11 2.83 32.11 -39.50
C LEU A 11 2.32 32.83 -38.24
N LEU A 12 1.65 33.98 -38.37
CA LEU A 12 1.08 34.69 -37.22
C LEU A 12 -0.02 33.88 -36.50
N SER A 13 -0.79 33.07 -37.24
CA SER A 13 -1.87 32.26 -36.63
C SER A 13 -1.35 31.14 -35.73
N ILE A 14 -0.16 30.61 -36.01
CA ILE A 14 0.49 29.56 -35.22
C ILE A 14 0.97 30.13 -33.88
N PHE A 15 1.47 31.38 -33.85
CA PHE A 15 1.91 32.04 -32.62
C PHE A 15 0.76 32.49 -31.71
N TYR A 16 -0.46 32.63 -32.23
CA TYR A 16 -1.63 33.03 -31.44
C TYR A 16 -2.36 31.87 -30.77
N SER A 17 -2.10 30.62 -31.18
CA SER A 17 -2.81 29.45 -30.66
C SER A 17 -2.21 28.85 -29.38
N CYS A 18 -1.16 29.47 -28.83
CA CYS A 18 -0.48 29.03 -27.62
C CYS A 18 -0.59 30.09 -26.53
N GLN A 19 -1.80 30.41 -26.12
CA GLN A 19 -2.04 31.00 -24.80
C GLN A 19 -2.76 29.94 -23.98
N GLU A 20 -1.95 29.12 -23.31
CA GLU A 20 -2.43 28.24 -22.25
C GLU A 20 -2.96 29.15 -21.14
N SER A 21 -4.27 29.16 -20.93
CA SER A 21 -4.85 29.86 -19.79
C SER A 21 -4.52 29.04 -18.55
N ASP A 22 -3.58 29.54 -17.74
CA ASP A 22 -3.17 29.00 -16.43
C ASP A 22 -4.29 29.08 -15.35
N ASN A 23 -5.54 28.87 -15.74
CA ASN A 23 -6.66 28.75 -14.82
C ASN A 23 -6.84 27.29 -14.41
N ALA A 24 -5.74 26.61 -14.07
CA ALA A 24 -5.85 25.39 -13.28
C ALA A 24 -6.42 25.81 -11.93
N ILE A 25 -7.65 25.38 -11.64
CA ILE A 25 -8.25 25.55 -10.31
C ILE A 25 -7.37 24.73 -9.36
N TYR A 26 -6.41 25.41 -8.72
CA TYR A 26 -5.67 24.89 -7.60
C TYR A 26 -6.66 24.75 -6.44
N THR A 27 -7.37 23.62 -6.38
CA THR A 27 -7.89 23.16 -5.10
C THR A 27 -6.68 22.81 -4.24
N PRO A 28 -6.37 23.57 -3.18
CA PRO A 28 -5.30 23.18 -2.27
C PRO A 28 -5.63 21.77 -1.77
N LEU A 29 -4.65 20.88 -1.88
CA LEU A 29 -4.72 19.56 -1.25
C LEU A 29 -5.05 19.78 0.24
N PRO A 30 -5.98 19.00 0.83
CA PRO A 30 -6.26 19.10 2.25
C PRO A 30 -4.94 18.99 3.02
N GLU A 31 -4.74 19.87 4.00
CA GLU A 31 -3.58 19.80 4.88
C GLU A 31 -3.45 18.39 5.44
N ALA A 32 -2.24 17.84 5.38
CA ALA A 32 -1.95 16.51 5.91
C ALA A 32 -2.34 16.48 7.38
N LYS A 33 -3.42 15.77 7.71
CA LYS A 33 -3.84 15.56 9.08
C LYS A 33 -2.81 14.69 9.77
N VAL A 34 -2.10 15.25 10.75
CA VAL A 34 -1.22 14.48 11.64
C VAL A 34 -2.09 13.45 12.36
N LEU A 35 -1.77 12.16 12.20
CA LEU A 35 -2.43 11.07 12.92
C LEU A 35 -1.98 11.15 14.39
N THR A 36 -2.75 11.83 15.22
CA THR A 36 -2.44 12.03 16.65
C THR A 36 -2.71 10.79 17.52
N ASP A 37 -3.47 9.83 17.00
CA ASP A 37 -4.05 8.74 17.79
C ASP A 37 -3.53 7.35 17.36
N CYS A 38 -2.40 7.29 16.64
CA CYS A 38 -1.80 6.01 16.27
C CYS A 38 -1.19 5.32 17.49
N GLU A 39 -1.95 4.43 18.12
CA GLU A 39 -1.43 3.53 19.15
C GLU A 39 -0.65 2.37 18.51
N LEU A 40 0.62 2.23 18.87
CA LEU A 40 1.44 1.10 18.45
C LEU A 40 1.06 -0.15 19.25
N ILE A 41 0.37 -1.09 18.59
CA ILE A 41 0.00 -2.37 19.20
C ILE A 41 1.17 -3.36 19.20
N PHE A 42 1.95 -3.40 18.10
CA PHE A 42 3.10 -4.30 17.99
C PHE A 42 4.09 -3.81 16.92
N ARG A 43 5.38 -4.13 17.11
CA ARG A 43 6.47 -3.75 16.20
C ARG A 43 7.16 -5.00 15.65
N PHE A 44 7.37 -5.04 14.34
CA PHE A 44 8.01 -6.17 13.64
C PHE A 44 9.28 -5.69 12.94
N ASP A 45 10.36 -5.51 13.71
CA ASP A 45 11.60 -4.95 13.16
C ASP A 45 12.36 -5.94 12.26
N THR A 46 12.18 -7.25 12.48
CA THR A 46 12.96 -8.31 11.81
C THR A 46 12.13 -9.38 11.12
N GLU A 47 10.83 -9.47 11.43
CA GLU A 47 9.97 -10.57 10.97
C GLU A 47 9.36 -10.36 9.57
N TYR A 48 9.39 -9.11 9.05
CA TYR A 48 8.86 -8.71 7.72
C TYR A 48 7.42 -9.21 7.47
N PRO A 49 6.41 -8.49 8.00
CA PRO A 49 5.00 -8.87 7.86
C PRO A 49 4.57 -8.87 6.39
N LEU A 50 3.89 -9.93 5.96
CA LEU A 50 3.35 -10.09 4.60
C LEU A 50 1.86 -9.76 4.54
N GLN A 51 1.11 -10.18 5.55
CA GLN A 51 -0.34 -9.99 5.61
C GLN A 51 -0.80 -9.87 7.05
N VAL A 52 -1.67 -8.90 7.30
CA VAL A 52 -2.44 -8.78 8.54
C VAL A 52 -3.90 -9.05 8.20
N GLN A 53 -4.54 -9.95 8.94
CA GLN A 53 -5.97 -10.20 8.88
C GLN A 53 -6.59 -9.95 10.25
N GLU A 54 -7.72 -9.28 10.28
CA GLU A 54 -8.45 -9.00 11.52
C GLU A 54 -9.68 -9.90 11.60
N LYS A 55 -9.87 -10.52 12.76
CA LYS A 55 -11.10 -11.27 13.09
C LYS A 55 -11.44 -11.05 14.55
N ASP A 56 -12.59 -10.43 14.79
CA ASP A 56 -13.07 -10.06 16.13
C ASP A 56 -12.01 -9.25 16.91
N SER A 57 -11.55 -9.77 18.05
CA SER A 57 -10.50 -9.15 18.88
C SER A 57 -9.08 -9.60 18.50
N LEU A 58 -8.90 -10.38 17.44
CA LEU A 58 -7.62 -10.98 17.07
C LEU A 58 -7.09 -10.41 15.75
N LEU A 59 -5.78 -10.20 15.72
CA LEU A 59 -5.00 -9.93 14.52
C LEU A 59 -4.15 -11.15 14.21
N PHE A 60 -4.29 -11.68 13.00
CA PHE A 60 -3.48 -12.75 12.46
C PHE A 60 -2.44 -12.13 11.54
N LEU A 61 -1.18 -12.19 11.93
CA LEU A 61 -0.07 -11.74 11.13
C LEU A 61 0.65 -12.93 10.52
N THR A 62 0.81 -12.93 9.19
CA THR A 62 1.73 -13.82 8.49
C THR A 62 3.04 -13.08 8.19
N SER A 63 4.17 -13.67 8.56
CA SER A 63 5.51 -13.04 8.49
C SER A 63 6.48 -13.88 7.64
N ARG A 64 7.32 -13.22 6.85
CA ARG A 64 8.30 -13.89 5.96
C ARG A 64 9.49 -14.47 6.73
N LYS A 65 10.00 -13.75 7.74
CA LYS A 65 11.19 -14.13 8.51
C LYS A 65 10.82 -14.46 9.95
N SER A 66 10.08 -15.56 10.12
CA SER A 66 9.78 -16.13 11.44
C SER A 66 9.82 -17.66 11.36
N ASP A 67 10.29 -18.32 12.43
CA ASP A 67 10.25 -19.78 12.57
C ASP A 67 8.81 -20.29 12.68
N LYS A 68 7.90 -19.42 13.13
CA LYS A 68 6.45 -19.62 13.14
C LYS A 68 5.82 -18.60 12.21
N CYS A 69 5.33 -19.04 11.07
CA CYS A 69 4.88 -18.16 10.00
C CYS A 69 3.69 -17.28 10.42
N ILE A 70 2.88 -17.72 11.40
CA ILE A 70 1.68 -16.99 11.85
C ILE A 70 1.81 -16.58 13.32
N THR A 71 1.59 -15.29 13.59
CA THR A 71 1.48 -14.71 14.93
C THR A 71 0.06 -14.20 15.15
N VAL A 72 -0.56 -14.58 16.26
CA VAL A 72 -1.88 -14.11 16.68
C VAL A 72 -1.71 -13.09 17.80
N ILE A 73 -2.29 -11.91 17.63
CA ILE A 73 -2.26 -10.81 18.60
C ILE A 73 -3.67 -10.52 19.06
N ASN A 74 -3.88 -10.38 20.35
CA ASN A 74 -5.16 -9.95 20.91
C ASN A 74 -5.15 -8.41 21.03
N LYS A 75 -6.10 -7.75 20.38
CA LYS A 75 -6.24 -6.28 20.38
C LYS A 75 -6.65 -5.71 21.75
N ASN A 76 -7.43 -6.48 22.52
CA ASN A 76 -7.90 -6.04 23.84
C ASN A 76 -6.74 -6.02 24.86
N THR A 77 -5.90 -7.05 24.83
CA THR A 77 -4.75 -7.18 25.75
C THR A 77 -3.45 -6.61 25.17
N LYS A 78 -3.43 -6.28 23.87
CA LYS A 78 -2.28 -5.75 23.12
C LYS A 78 -1.06 -6.67 23.22
N SER A 79 -1.29 -7.99 23.19
CA SER A 79 -0.25 -8.99 23.41
C SER A 79 -0.36 -10.15 22.43
N VAL A 80 0.78 -10.82 22.20
CA VAL A 80 0.83 -12.05 21.41
C VAL A 80 0.12 -13.15 22.19
N SER A 81 -0.95 -13.68 21.60
CA SER A 81 -1.72 -14.80 22.15
C SER A 81 -1.10 -16.13 21.76
N GLN A 82 -0.62 -16.27 20.53
CA GLN A 82 -0.09 -17.54 20.00
C GLN A 82 0.82 -17.32 18.79
N LYS A 83 1.74 -18.26 18.55
CA LYS A 83 2.48 -18.40 17.29
C LYS A 83 2.38 -19.85 16.79
N PHE A 84 2.11 -20.06 15.50
CA PHE A 84 1.98 -21.39 14.89
C PHE A 84 2.41 -21.41 13.41
N ALA A 85 2.24 -22.57 12.76
CA ALA A 85 2.77 -22.91 11.43
C ALA A 85 4.31 -22.86 11.41
N ASN A 86 4.94 -23.96 11.83
CA ASN A 86 6.40 -24.10 11.77
C ASN A 86 6.87 -23.90 10.34
N ARG A 87 7.94 -23.14 10.14
CA ARG A 87 8.61 -23.08 8.86
C ARG A 87 9.53 -24.29 8.70
N GLY A 88 9.43 -25.00 7.58
CA GLY A 88 10.23 -26.20 7.36
C GLY A 88 9.75 -27.08 6.22
N MET A 89 10.31 -28.28 6.14
CA MET A 89 9.96 -29.31 5.15
C MET A 89 9.34 -30.55 5.79
N GLY A 90 8.98 -30.49 7.08
CA GLY A 90 8.26 -31.56 7.75
C GLY A 90 6.84 -31.72 7.21
N PRO A 91 6.19 -32.87 7.47
CA PRO A 91 4.87 -33.17 6.93
C PRO A 91 3.77 -32.19 7.38
N ASN A 92 4.00 -31.44 8.47
CA ASN A 92 3.07 -30.45 9.02
C ASN A 92 3.64 -29.02 9.00
N ASP A 93 4.78 -28.81 8.34
CA ASP A 93 5.42 -27.49 8.29
C ASP A 93 4.89 -26.67 7.12
N ALA A 94 4.83 -25.36 7.31
CA ALA A 94 4.65 -24.40 6.23
C ALA A 94 5.99 -24.24 5.48
N ILE A 95 6.00 -24.69 4.23
CA ILE A 95 7.18 -24.56 3.36
C ILE A 95 7.45 -23.07 3.06
N ASP A 96 6.39 -22.31 2.82
CA ASP A 96 6.47 -20.91 2.41
C ASP A 96 5.31 -20.09 3.02
N PRO A 97 5.58 -19.02 3.79
CA PRO A 97 4.55 -18.10 4.28
C PRO A 97 3.67 -17.53 3.14
N GLU A 98 4.22 -17.36 1.94
CA GLU A 98 3.50 -16.85 0.78
C GLU A 98 2.44 -17.83 0.28
N PHE A 99 2.69 -19.13 0.43
CA PHE A 99 1.69 -20.15 0.15
C PHE A 99 0.49 -20.02 1.09
N ILE A 100 0.73 -19.73 2.38
CA ILE A 100 -0.32 -19.49 3.37
C ILE A 100 -1.15 -18.27 2.96
N VAL A 101 -0.51 -17.15 2.63
CA VAL A 101 -1.22 -15.92 2.22
C VAL A 101 -2.13 -16.20 1.02
N ASN A 102 -1.59 -16.85 -0.02
CA ASN A 102 -2.29 -17.09 -1.28
C ASN A 102 -3.41 -18.15 -1.19
N ASN A 103 -3.35 -19.06 -0.22
CA ASN A 103 -4.30 -20.16 -0.07
C ASN A 103 -5.11 -20.09 1.24
N SER A 104 -4.95 -19.03 2.03
CA SER A 104 -5.68 -18.89 3.29
C SER A 104 -7.18 -18.75 3.01
N LEU A 105 -7.93 -19.77 3.47
CA LEU A 105 -9.40 -19.80 3.48
C LEU A 105 -10.04 -18.65 4.30
N LEU A 106 -9.24 -17.91 5.07
CA LEU A 106 -9.67 -16.74 5.84
C LEU A 106 -10.01 -15.53 4.95
N SER A 107 -9.70 -15.60 3.66
CA SER A 107 -9.98 -14.57 2.65
C SER A 107 -11.39 -14.65 2.04
N ARG A 108 -12.27 -15.52 2.56
CA ARG A 108 -13.67 -15.67 2.11
C ARG A 108 -14.65 -15.31 3.21
#